data_AF-A0A3C8CGR1-F1
#
_entry.id   AF-A0A3C8CGR1-F1
#
_cell.length_a   1.000
_cell.length_b   1.000
_cell.length_c   1.000
_cell.angle_alpha   90.00
_cell.angle_beta   90.00
_cell.angle_gamma   90.00
#
_symmetry.space_group_name_H-M   'P 1'
#
loop_
_entity.id
_entity.type
_entity.pdbx_description
1 polymer ?
#
loop_
_entity_poly.entity_id
_entity_poly.type
_entity_poly.pdbx_seq_one_letter_code
_entity_poly.pdbx_strand_id
1 'polypeptide(L)' 'MEHWQQAMADKGHPAFLIEHLSCTAEDYQKGFFEGVTDVVLKVGGRPPQSFEDYIRENISVFGDRNLEVVS' A
#
# COMPACT_ATOMS: atom_id res chain seq x y z
N MET A 1 -12.80 8.72 0.87
CA MET A 1 -13.19 7.31 0.61
C MET A 1 -14.18 7.20 -0.55
N GLU A 2 -15.31 7.92 -0.57
CA GLU A 2 -16.28 7.83 -1.68
C GLU A 2 -15.68 8.07 -3.08
N HIS A 3 -14.83 9.10 -3.26
CA HIS A 3 -14.17 9.35 -4.55
C HIS A 3 -13.27 8.20 -5.01
N TRP A 4 -12.64 7.49 -4.07
CA TRP A 4 -11.77 6.35 -4.36
C TRP A 4 -12.61 5.13 -4.75
N GLN A 5 -13.70 4.89 -4.03
CA GLN A 5 -14.64 3.80 -4.33
C GLN A 5 -15.24 3.96 -5.72
N GLN A 6 -15.67 5.19 -6.07
CA GLN A 6 -16.18 5.49 -7.40
C GLN A 6 -15.10 5.28 -8.47
N ALA A 7 -13.88 5.77 -8.25
CA ALA A 7 -12.79 5.58 -9.21
C ALA A 7 -12.44 4.09 -9.43
N MET A 8 -12.58 3.24 -8.42
CA MET A 8 -12.38 1.80 -8.55
C MET A 8 -13.55 1.12 -9.27
N ALA A 9 -14.79 1.56 -9.02
CA ALA A 9 -15.97 1.09 -9.73
C ALA A 9 -15.90 1.44 -11.23
N ASP A 10 -15.48 2.66 -11.55
CA ASP A 10 -15.29 3.14 -12.93
C ASP A 10 -14.21 2.34 -13.69
N LYS A 11 -13.23 1.79 -12.95
CA LYS A 11 -12.21 0.86 -13.48
C LYS A 11 -12.70 -0.59 -13.60
N GLY A 12 -13.96 -0.87 -13.26
CA GLY A 12 -14.58 -2.19 -13.38
C GLY A 12 -14.23 -3.17 -12.26
N HIS A 13 -13.72 -2.69 -11.11
CA HIS A 13 -13.48 -3.56 -9.97
C HIS A 13 -14.80 -4.00 -9.32
N PRO A 14 -14.86 -5.24 -8.79
CA PRO A 14 -16.09 -5.74 -8.19
C PRO A 14 -16.36 -5.08 -6.83
N ALA A 15 -17.63 -4.88 -6.50
CA ALA A 15 -18.06 -4.16 -5.30
C ALA A 15 -17.45 -4.73 -4.00
N PHE A 16 -17.38 -6.06 -3.87
CA PHE A 16 -16.80 -6.70 -2.68
C PHE A 16 -15.32 -6.33 -2.46
N LEU A 17 -14.56 -6.15 -3.55
CA LEU A 17 -13.15 -5.80 -3.46
C LEU A 17 -12.98 -4.33 -3.05
N ILE A 18 -13.82 -3.45 -3.61
CA ILE A 18 -13.84 -2.03 -3.27
C ILE A 18 -14.16 -1.84 -1.79
N GLU A 19 -15.18 -2.54 -1.29
CA GLU A 19 -15.56 -2.52 0.11
C GLU A 19 -14.43 -3.03 1.01
N HIS A 20 -13.90 -4.22 0.72
CA HIS A 20 -12.83 -4.84 1.53
C HIS A 20 -11.59 -3.94 1.67
N LEU A 21 -11.15 -3.35 0.56
CA LEU A 21 -9.99 -2.45 0.53
C LEU A 21 -10.30 -1.12 1.22
N SER A 22 -11.55 -0.62 1.16
CA SER A 22 -11.97 0.57 1.91
C SER A 22 -11.88 0.35 3.41
N CYS A 23 -12.45 -0.77 3.90
CA CYS A 23 -12.38 -1.11 5.32
C CYS A 23 -10.93 -1.29 5.79
N THR A 24 -10.11 -1.97 4.98
CA THR A 24 -8.68 -2.16 5.29
C THR A 24 -7.94 -0.82 5.40
N ALA A 25 -8.21 0.13 4.51
CA ALA A 25 -7.61 1.46 4.56
C ALA A 25 -8.05 2.25 5.81
N GLU A 26 -9.32 2.16 6.20
CA GLU A 26 -9.81 2.77 7.44
C GLU A 26 -9.17 2.15 8.68
N ASP A 27 -9.03 0.83 8.74
CA ASP A 27 -8.40 0.14 9.87
C ASP A 27 -6.92 0.53 10.00
N TYR A 28 -6.23 0.72 8.87
CA TYR A 28 -4.87 1.26 8.85
C TYR A 28 -4.81 2.69 9.40
N GLN A 29 -5.73 3.57 8.97
CA GLN A 29 -5.81 4.96 9.48
C GLN A 29 -6.14 5.04 10.97
N LYS A 30 -6.87 4.06 11.49
CA LYS A 30 -7.21 3.94 12.92
C LYS A 30 -6.08 3.27 13.74
N GLY A 31 -4.98 2.90 13.11
CA GLY A 31 -3.80 2.33 13.77
C GLY A 31 -3.92 0.83 14.12
N PHE A 32 -4.97 0.13 13.66
CA PHE A 32 -5.14 -1.30 13.95
C PHE A 32 -4.01 -2.18 13.41
N PHE A 33 -3.25 -1.68 12.42
CA PHE A 33 -2.14 -2.40 11.78
C PHE A 33 -0.75 -1.82 12.11
N GLU A 34 -0.62 -1.00 13.15
CA GLU A 34 0.68 -0.41 13.54
C GLU A 34 1.64 -1.40 14.23
N GLY A 35 1.19 -2.64 14.49
CA GLY A 35 2.00 -3.66 15.16
C GLY A 35 3.28 -4.02 14.38
N VAL A 36 4.44 -3.70 14.96
CA VAL A 36 5.75 -4.10 14.42
C VAL A 36 6.25 -5.34 15.14
N THR A 37 6.76 -6.33 14.38
CA THR A 37 7.37 -7.55 14.92
C THR A 37 8.75 -7.80 14.29
N ASP A 38 9.53 -8.68 14.90
CA ASP A 38 10.86 -9.08 14.40
C ASP A 38 10.85 -10.39 13.61
N VAL A 39 9.66 -10.87 13.19
CA VAL A 39 9.51 -12.15 12.49
C VAL A 39 10.35 -12.22 11.22
N VAL A 40 10.38 -11.15 10.43
CA VAL A 40 11.18 -11.09 9.20
C VAL A 40 12.67 -11.29 9.49
N LEU A 41 13.17 -10.68 10.58
CA LEU A 41 14.56 -10.85 11.01
C LEU A 41 14.81 -12.27 11.54
N LYS A 42 13.96 -12.77 12.44
CA LYS A 42 14.15 -14.07 13.09
C LYS A 42 14.08 -15.24 12.11
N VAL A 43 13.18 -15.18 11.14
CA VAL A 43 12.97 -16.26 10.15
C VAL A 43 13.87 -16.07 8.94
N GLY A 44 14.04 -14.83 8.46
CA GLY A 44 14.77 -14.53 7.22
C GLY A 44 16.26 -14.21 7.40
N GLY A 45 16.75 -14.05 8.63
CA GLY A 45 18.16 -13.79 8.94
C GLY A 45 18.65 -12.38 8.58
N ARG A 46 17.77 -11.50 8.08
CA ARG A 46 18.06 -10.09 7.75
C ARG A 46 16.84 -9.22 8.09
N PRO A 47 17.04 -7.93 8.44
CA PRO A 47 15.93 -7.03 8.71
C PRO A 47 14.99 -6.89 7.50
N PRO A 48 13.71 -6.54 7.72
CA PRO A 48 12.82 -6.19 6.62
C PRO A 48 13.42 -5.04 5.80
N GLN A 49 13.22 -5.09 4.49
CA GLN A 49 13.61 -4.00 3.60
C GLN A 49 12.81 -2.75 3.95
N SER A 50 13.46 -1.58 3.91
CA SER A 50 12.75 -0.31 4.01
C SER A 50 11.92 -0.05 2.75
N PHE A 51 10.86 0.75 2.86
CA PHE A 51 10.06 1.12 1.70
C PHE A 51 10.89 1.94 0.70
N GLU A 52 11.76 2.82 1.20
CA GLU A 52 12.64 3.66 0.41
C GLU A 52 13.64 2.85 -0.41
N ASP A 53 14.22 1.81 0.19
CA ASP A 53 15.13 0.90 -0.52
C ASP A 53 14.39 0.12 -1.60
N TYR A 54 13.18 -0.36 -1.31
CA TYR A 54 12.35 -1.06 -2.28
C TYR A 54 12.02 -0.18 -3.50
N ILE A 55 11.62 1.09 -3.28
CA ILE A 55 11.35 2.03 -4.37
C ILE A 55 12.62 2.30 -5.19
N ARG A 56 13.77 2.49 -4.54
CA ARG A 56 15.04 2.73 -5.23
C ARG A 56 15.46 1.56 -6.11
N GLU A 57 15.30 0.33 -5.61
CA GLU A 57 15.64 -0.89 -6.35
C GLU A 57 14.73 -1.12 -7.57
N ASN A 58 13.49 -0.62 -7.54
CA ASN A 58 12.48 -0.86 -8.57
C ASN A 58 12.09 0.39 -9.35
N ILE A 59 12.88 1.46 -9.27
CA ILE A 59 12.52 2.77 -9.82
C ILE A 59 12.28 2.73 -11.34
N SER A 60 12.93 1.83 -12.07
CA SER A 60 12.71 1.67 -13.52
C SER A 60 11.32 1.12 -13.86
N VAL A 61 10.65 0.44 -12.93
CA VAL A 61 9.27 -0.08 -13.10
C VAL A 61 8.24 1.00 -12.75
N PHE A 62 8.56 1.87 -11.78
CA PHE A 62 7.67 2.95 -11.34
C PHE A 62 7.87 4.26 -12.11
N GLY A 63 9.05 4.45 -12.71
CA GLY A 63 9.55 5.71 -13.21
C GLY A 63 9.10 6.12 -14.61
N ASP A 64 7.96 5.63 -15.10
CA ASP A 64 7.39 6.12 -16.36
C ASP A 64 6.03 6.80 -16.14
N ARG A 65 6.09 8.14 -16.22
CA ARG A 65 5.05 9.18 -16.17
C ARG A 65 4.39 9.52 -14.81
N ASN A 66 4.79 10.69 -14.31
CA ASN A 66 3.94 11.67 -13.63
C ASN A 66 3.49 11.34 -12.19
N LEU A 67 4.45 11.05 -11.30
CA LEU A 67 4.25 11.24 -9.85
C LEU A 67 4.66 12.67 -9.49
N GLU A 68 3.74 13.62 -9.66
CA GLU A 68 3.76 14.82 -8.83
C GLU A 68 3.61 14.34 -7.39
N VAL A 69 4.73 14.24 -6.68
CA VAL A 69 4.75 14.08 -5.24
C VAL A 69 4.14 15.36 -4.68
N VAL A 70 2.84 15.31 -4.35
CA VAL A 70 2.18 16.38 -3.61
C VAL A 70 2.85 16.45 -2.25
N SER A 71 3.60 17.54 -2.06
CA SER A 71 4.20 17.95 -0.79
C SER A 71 3.17 18.54 0.16
#